data_AF-A0A0A2CBI3-F1
#
_entry.id   AF-A0A0A2CBI3-F1
#
_cell.length_a   1.000
_cell.length_b   1.000
_cell.length_c   1.000
_cell.angle_alpha   90.00
_cell.angle_beta   90.00
_cell.angle_gamma   90.00
#
_symmetry.space_group_name_H-M   'P 1'
#
loop_
_entity.id
_entity.type
_entity.pdbx_description
1 polymer ?
#
loop_
_entity_poly.entity_id
_entity_poly.type
_entity_poly.pdbx_seq_one_letter_code
_entity_poly.pdbx_strand_id
1 'polypeptide(L)'
;MSSTVTSVFTFKVESTFDEWAAIFDSKEATRRHREFNIQPLYRGCSDDDPQKIIVIHQHPEGNIEKFVEANGDWMASHRVDLSTMEKSAWTWTDNSNVQFKAA
;
A
#
# COMPACT_ATOMS: atom_id res chain seq x y z
N MET A 1 -11.31 1.22 19.59
CA MET A 1 -11.02 2.19 18.50
C MET A 1 -10.07 1.48 17.55
N SER A 2 -10.47 1.20 16.31
CA SER A 2 -9.51 0.68 15.33
C SER A 2 -8.64 1.86 14.89
N SER A 3 -7.36 1.83 15.22
CA SER A 3 -6.41 2.83 14.74
C SER A 3 -6.27 2.68 13.24
N THR A 4 -6.55 3.74 12.50
CA THR A 4 -6.30 3.79 11.06
C THR A 4 -4.79 3.89 10.84
N VAL A 5 -4.25 2.95 10.08
CA VAL A 5 -2.83 2.88 9.72
C VAL A 5 -2.68 3.27 8.27
N THR A 6 -1.68 4.09 7.97
CA THR A 6 -1.24 4.37 6.61
C THR A 6 0.02 3.56 6.35
N SER A 7 -0.04 2.58 5.46
CA SER A 7 1.11 1.79 5.06
C SER A 7 1.65 2.26 3.71
N VAL A 8 2.96 2.39 3.61
CA VAL A 8 3.68 2.63 2.36
C VAL A 8 4.37 1.33 1.98
N PHE A 9 4.08 0.86 0.77
CA PHE A 9 4.70 -0.31 0.17
C PHE A 9 5.57 0.14 -0.99
N THR A 10 6.79 -0.40 -1.05
CA THR A 10 7.63 -0.28 -2.23
C THR A 10 8.09 -1.66 -2.67
N PHE A 11 7.96 -1.97 -3.94
CA PHE A 11 8.35 -3.26 -4.51
C PHE A 11 8.72 -3.09 -5.97
N LYS A 12 9.45 -4.06 -6.53
CA LYS A 12 9.73 -4.12 -7.96
C LYS A 12 8.67 -4.94 -8.69
N VAL A 13 8.40 -4.57 -9.93
CA VAL A 13 7.57 -5.33 -10.85
C VAL A 13 8.40 -5.81 -12.03
N GLU A 14 8.09 -7.02 -12.53
CA GLU A 14 8.77 -7.54 -13.73
C GLU A 14 8.25 -6.90 -15.03
N SER A 15 7.09 -6.24 -14.97
CA SER A 15 6.43 -5.56 -16.10
C SER A 15 6.62 -4.04 -16.05
N THR A 16 5.91 -3.31 -16.93
CA THR A 16 5.83 -1.85 -16.85
C THR A 16 4.87 -1.39 -15.74
N PHE A 17 5.04 -0.15 -15.28
CA PHE A 17 4.11 0.48 -14.33
C PHE A 17 2.68 0.52 -14.87
N ASP A 18 2.48 0.82 -16.16
CA ASP A 18 1.15 0.96 -16.76
C ASP A 18 0.38 -0.37 -16.76
N GLU A 19 1.06 -1.46 -17.13
CA GLU A 19 0.49 -2.82 -17.06
C GLU A 19 0.12 -3.19 -15.63
N TRP A 20 1.01 -2.92 -14.66
CA TRP A 20 0.73 -3.20 -13.26
C TRP A 20 -0.44 -2.33 -12.74
N ALA A 21 -0.44 -1.03 -13.07
CA ALA A 21 -1.47 -0.08 -12.66
C ALA A 21 -2.85 -0.47 -13.22
N ALA A 22 -2.91 -0.94 -14.48
CA ALA A 22 -4.15 -1.41 -15.08
C ALA A 22 -4.78 -2.57 -14.29
N ILE A 23 -3.96 -3.45 -13.71
CA ILE A 23 -4.46 -4.56 -12.90
C ILE A 23 -4.79 -4.10 -11.48
N PHE A 24 -3.96 -3.25 -10.88
CA PHE A 24 -4.22 -2.64 -9.57
C PHE A 24 -5.52 -1.81 -9.56
N ASP A 25 -5.81 -1.11 -10.65
CA ASP A 25 -7.03 -0.30 -10.84
C ASP A 25 -8.23 -1.12 -11.36
N SER A 26 -8.04 -2.42 -11.57
CA SER A 26 -9.12 -3.28 -12.03
C SER A 26 -10.26 -3.33 -11.00
N LYS A 27 -11.47 -3.63 -11.49
CA LYS A 27 -12.65 -3.82 -10.62
C LYS A 27 -12.43 -4.94 -9.61
N GLU A 28 -11.65 -5.96 -9.97
CA GLU A 28 -11.36 -7.09 -9.11
C GLU A 28 -10.44 -6.70 -7.95
N ALA A 29 -9.34 -6.00 -8.24
CA ALA A 29 -8.44 -5.45 -7.24
C ALA A 29 -9.16 -4.47 -6.30
N THR A 30 -9.96 -3.56 -6.88
CA THR A 30 -10.78 -2.61 -6.11
C THR A 30 -11.76 -3.32 -5.18
N ARG A 31 -12.41 -4.41 -5.63
CA ARG A 31 -13.33 -5.19 -4.80
C ARG A 31 -12.58 -5.81 -3.62
N ARG A 32 -11.44 -6.46 -3.87
CA ARG A 32 -10.64 -7.08 -2.79
C ARG A 32 -10.13 -6.05 -1.79
N HIS A 33 -9.65 -4.90 -2.23
CA HIS A 33 -9.26 -3.82 -1.31
C HIS A 33 -10.43 -3.40 -0.40
N ARG A 34 -11.63 -3.24 -0.96
CA ARG A 34 -12.83 -2.90 -0.17
C ARG A 34 -13.25 -3.98 0.82
N GLU A 35 -13.12 -5.27 0.49
CA GLU A 35 -13.46 -6.38 1.38
C GLU A 35 -12.67 -6.32 2.71
N PHE A 36 -11.45 -5.77 2.68
CA PHE A 36 -10.59 -5.62 3.85
C PHE A 36 -10.55 -4.18 4.39
N ASN A 37 -11.43 -3.29 3.92
CA ASN A 37 -11.40 -1.86 4.22
C ASN A 37 -10.02 -1.21 3.95
N ILE A 38 -9.35 -1.68 2.91
CA ILE A 38 -8.10 -1.10 2.40
C ILE A 38 -8.48 -0.05 1.38
N GLN A 39 -7.99 1.16 1.59
CA GLN A 39 -8.18 2.29 0.70
C GLN A 39 -6.82 2.70 0.11
N PRO A 40 -6.62 2.52 -1.20
CA PRO A 40 -5.49 3.14 -1.87
C PRO A 40 -5.60 4.66 -1.90
N LEU A 41 -4.54 5.32 -1.43
CA LEU A 41 -4.39 6.77 -1.44
C LEU A 41 -3.50 7.24 -2.58
N TYR A 42 -2.47 6.46 -2.91
CA TYR A 42 -1.49 6.82 -3.92
C TYR A 42 -0.84 5.58 -4.54
N ARG A 43 -0.45 5.69 -5.81
CA ARG A 43 0.45 4.76 -6.50
C ARG A 43 1.33 5.53 -7.48
N GLY A 44 2.56 5.06 -7.69
CA GLY A 44 3.48 5.65 -8.67
C GLY A 44 4.70 4.76 -8.91
N CYS A 45 5.49 5.12 -9.91
CA CYS A 45 6.81 4.53 -10.16
C CYS A 45 7.93 5.50 -9.73
N SER A 46 9.11 4.98 -9.46
CA SER A 46 10.31 5.79 -9.20
C SER A 46 10.84 6.38 -10.51
N ASP A 47 11.28 7.65 -10.46
CA ASP A 47 11.96 8.29 -11.59
C ASP A 47 13.33 7.65 -11.89
N ASP A 48 14.00 7.11 -10.87
CA ASP A 48 15.31 6.46 -10.99
C ASP A 48 15.22 4.98 -11.44
N ASP A 49 14.10 4.31 -11.13
CA ASP A 49 13.86 2.91 -11.48
C ASP A 49 12.38 2.72 -11.89
N PRO A 50 12.07 2.68 -13.20
CA PRO A 50 10.70 2.53 -13.70
C PRO A 50 10.00 1.24 -13.25
N GLN A 51 10.75 0.24 -12.80
CA GLN A 51 10.21 -1.02 -12.27
C GLN A 51 9.95 -0.96 -10.76
N LYS A 52 10.49 0.04 -10.06
CA LYS A 52 10.23 0.26 -8.64
C LYS A 52 8.94 1.05 -8.46
N ILE A 53 7.96 0.42 -7.84
CA ILE A 53 6.63 0.97 -7.59
C ILE A 53 6.48 1.34 -6.12
N ILE A 54 5.77 2.42 -5.87
CA ILE A 54 5.32 2.84 -4.53
C ILE A 54 3.80 2.82 -4.49
N VAL A 55 3.24 2.31 -3.38
CA VAL A 55 1.80 2.31 -3.13
C VAL A 55 1.55 2.73 -1.68
N ILE A 56 0.64 3.68 -1.49
CA ILE A 56 0.22 4.15 -0.17
C ILE A 56 -1.22 3.70 0.05
N HIS A 57 -1.42 2.92 1.12
CA HIS A 57 -2.70 2.39 1.54
C HIS A 57 -3.07 2.93 2.90
N GLN A 58 -4.35 3.22 3.10
CA GLN A 58 -4.94 3.47 4.40
C GLN A 58 -5.87 2.32 4.76
N HIS A 59 -5.74 1.76 5.96
CA HIS A 59 -6.52 0.60 6.38
C HIS A 59 -6.59 0.51 7.90
N PRO A 60 -7.56 -0.25 8.45
CA PRO A 60 -7.55 -0.65 9.85
C PRO A 60 -6.26 -1.42 10.20
N GLU A 61 -5.73 -1.20 11.40
CA GLU A 61 -4.64 -2.02 11.93
C GLU A 61 -4.95 -3.52 11.84
N GLY A 62 -4.00 -4.32 11.34
CA GLY A 62 -4.15 -5.77 11.17
C GLY A 62 -4.87 -6.23 9.89
N ASN A 63 -5.49 -5.31 9.12
CA ASN A 63 -6.21 -5.71 7.91
C ASN A 63 -5.33 -5.92 6.68
N ILE A 64 -4.15 -5.28 6.61
CA ILE A 64 -3.18 -5.55 5.54
C ILE A 64 -2.64 -6.97 5.68
N GLU A 65 -2.33 -7.40 6.91
CA GLU A 65 -1.81 -8.74 7.18
C GLU A 65 -2.83 -9.80 6.79
N LYS A 66 -4.11 -9.60 7.16
CA LYS A 66 -5.22 -10.47 6.73
C LYS A 66 -5.42 -10.47 5.22
N PHE A 67 -5.23 -9.32 4.56
CA PHE A 67 -5.33 -9.23 3.11
C PHE A 67 -4.21 -10.01 2.43
N VAL A 68 -2.96 -9.87 2.91
CA VAL A 68 -1.80 -10.60 2.39
C VAL A 68 -1.95 -12.10 2.67
N GLU A 69 -2.45 -12.50 3.84
CA GLU A 69 -2.70 -13.91 4.15
C GLU A 69 -3.80 -14.52 3.26
N ALA A 70 -4.89 -13.77 3.01
CA ALA A 70 -6.00 -14.25 2.20
C ALA A 70 -5.78 -14.14 0.68
N ASN A 71 -4.88 -13.25 0.23
CA ASN A 71 -4.69 -12.92 -1.19
C ASN A 71 -3.22 -12.93 -1.63
N GLY A 72 -2.31 -13.48 -0.83
CA GLY A 72 -0.87 -13.48 -1.12
C GLY A 72 -0.53 -14.14 -2.46
N ASP A 73 -1.16 -15.27 -2.77
CA ASP A 73 -1.04 -15.93 -4.08
C ASP A 73 -1.54 -15.04 -5.24
N TRP A 74 -2.60 -14.26 -5.00
CA TRP A 74 -3.09 -13.31 -5.98
C TRP A 74 -2.07 -12.19 -6.17
N MET A 75 -1.51 -11.61 -5.10
CA MET A 75 -0.46 -10.58 -5.22
C MET A 75 0.79 -11.09 -5.95
N ALA A 76 1.24 -12.31 -5.66
CA ALA A 76 2.35 -12.96 -6.35
C ALA A 76 2.05 -13.18 -7.85
N SER A 77 0.81 -13.51 -8.19
CA SER A 77 0.36 -13.65 -9.59
C SER A 77 0.34 -12.33 -10.38
N HIS A 78 0.47 -11.18 -9.72
CA HIS A 78 0.43 -9.85 -10.34
C HIS A 78 1.82 -9.29 -10.67
N ARG A 79 2.82 -10.17 -10.78
CA ARG A 79 4.22 -9.84 -11.11
C ARG A 79 4.87 -8.86 -10.14
N VAL A 80 4.39 -8.87 -8.90
CA VAL A 80 5.04 -8.18 -7.79
C VAL A 80 6.15 -9.08 -7.28
N ASP A 81 7.39 -8.59 -7.30
CA ASP A 81 8.48 -9.28 -6.64
C ASP A 81 8.38 -9.06 -5.12
N LEU A 82 7.68 -9.98 -4.46
CA LEU A 82 7.47 -9.97 -3.01
C LEU A 82 8.79 -10.03 -2.23
N SER A 83 9.90 -10.51 -2.83
CA SER A 83 11.21 -10.52 -2.16
C SER A 83 11.79 -9.11 -2.01
N THR A 84 11.36 -8.18 -2.87
CA THR A 84 11.76 -6.76 -2.83
C THR A 84 10.76 -5.87 -2.09
N MET A 85 9.71 -6.46 -1.53
CA MET A 85 8.63 -5.72 -0.89
C MET A 85 9.09 -5.15 0.46
N GLU A 86 9.26 -3.84 0.51
CA GLU A 86 9.47 -3.06 1.72
C GLU A 86 8.14 -2.45 2.17
N LYS A 87 7.81 -2.60 3.45
CA LYS A 87 6.62 -2.01 4.07
C LYS A 87 7.05 -1.10 5.21
N SER A 88 6.52 0.12 5.23
CA SER A 88 6.52 0.98 6.41
C SER A 88 5.08 1.29 6.81
N ALA A 89 4.80 1.30 8.11
CA ALA A 89 3.47 1.57 8.65
C ALA A 89 3.53 2.83 9.52
N TRP A 90 2.56 3.72 9.31
CA TRP A 90 2.50 5.04 9.92
C TRP A 90 1.15 5.19 10.61
N THR A 91 1.19 5.44 11.91
CA THR A 91 0.01 5.85 12.69
C THR A 91 0.06 7.36 12.86
N TRP A 92 -1.06 8.03 12.62
CA TRP A 92 -1.16 9.43 12.95
C TRP A 92 -1.50 9.58 14.43
N THR A 93 -0.63 10.28 15.15
CA THR A 93 -0.94 10.76 16.49
C THR A 93 -1.52 12.16 16.35
N ASP A 94 -2.65 12.42 17.00
CA ASP A 94 -3.25 13.75 17.03
C ASP A 94 -2.29 14.76 17.66
N ASN A 95 -1.71 15.61 16.81
CA ASN A 95 -0.75 16.64 17.22
C ASN A 95 -1.44 17.94 17.67
N SER A 96 -2.77 17.95 17.86
CA SER A 96 -3.51 19.10 18.37
C SER A 96 -3.02 19.60 19.73
N ASN A 97 -2.29 18.77 20.50
CA ASN A 97 -1.65 19.11 21.77
C ASN A 97 -0.14 19.39 21.69
N VAL A 98 0.47 19.42 20.50
CA VAL A 98 1.88 19.78 20.35
C VAL A 98 2.01 21.29 20.52
N GLN A 99 2.32 21.72 21.75
CA GLN A 99 2.71 23.10 22.01
C GLN A 99 4.10 23.34 21.41
N PHE A 100 4.14 24.02 20.27
CA PHE A 100 5.38 24.59 19.77
C PHE A 100 5.85 25.66 20.76
N LYS A 101 6.92 25.36 21.49
CA LYS A 101 7.65 26.41 22.23
C LYS A 101 8.26 27.33 21.19
N ALA A 102 7.73 28.55 21.08
CA ALA A 102 8.40 29.62 20.35
C ALA A 102 9.79 29.82 20.96
N ALA A 103 10.81 29.82 20.09
CA ALA A 103 12.20 30.13 20.44
C ALA A 103 12.39 31.63 20.69
#